data_AF-A0A6I1EI15-F1
#
_entry.id   AF-A0A6I1EI15-F1
#
_cell.length_a   1.000
_cell.length_b   1.000
_cell.length_c   1.000
_cell.angle_alpha   90.00
_cell.angle_beta   90.00
_cell.angle_gamma   90.00
#
_symmetry.space_group_name_H-M   'P 1'
#
loop_
_entity.id
_entity.type
_entity.pdbx_description
1 polymer ?
#
loop_
_entity_poly.entity_id
_entity_poly.type
_entity_poly.pdbx_seq_one_letter_code
_entity_poly.pdbx_strand_id
1 'polypeptide(L)'
;MTSQTFILELPIKADDSQSRTIAKKFEYGRMLYNATLGSGLGRLTQMRQDPEWRRACEMSKGKERNELFRRLNRKYRLTEYDFHADIARHREGTKRKSELGINEAQKLATQAFSAVSRYMYKQGGRPRFKSFKRGLHIRCHTNFRHPFNLSWSGKTCDIRRSSKTTSQRAC
;
A
#
# COMPACT_ATOMS: atom_id res chain seq x y z
N MET A 1 21.12 16.12 -17.26
CA MET A 1 21.57 16.39 -15.88
C MET A 1 20.59 15.74 -14.91
N THR A 2 21.00 14.74 -14.13
CA THR A 2 20.13 14.09 -13.14
C THR A 2 20.17 14.91 -11.85
N SER A 3 19.08 15.58 -11.50
CA SER A 3 18.95 16.26 -10.21
C SER A 3 18.81 15.22 -9.11
N GLN A 4 19.65 15.29 -8.08
CA GLN A 4 19.67 14.34 -6.98
C GLN A 4 18.56 14.70 -6.00
N THR A 5 17.60 13.79 -5.81
CA THR A 5 16.49 13.97 -4.87
C THR A 5 16.79 13.25 -3.57
N PHE A 6 16.50 13.90 -2.43
CA PHE A 6 16.59 13.29 -1.11
C PHE A 6 15.21 13.32 -0.43
N ILE A 7 14.96 12.34 0.44
CA ILE A 7 13.74 12.24 1.23
C ILE A 7 14.08 12.61 2.66
N LEU A 8 13.41 13.62 3.22
CA LEU A 8 13.49 14.00 4.62
C LEU A 8 12.19 13.60 5.32
N GLU A 9 12.30 12.77 6.36
CA GLU A 9 11.17 12.41 7.23
C GLU A 9 11.26 13.25 8.51
N LEU A 10 10.19 14.01 8.81
CA LEU A 10 10.09 14.83 10.01
C LEU A 10 8.96 14.31 10.90
N PRO A 11 9.13 14.29 12.23
CA PRO A 11 8.06 13.89 13.14
C PRO A 11 6.90 14.89 13.07
N ILE A 12 5.68 14.36 13.07
CA ILE A 12 4.48 15.19 13.14
C ILE A 12 4.29 15.60 14.60
N LYS A 13 4.30 16.91 14.89
CA LYS A 13 3.80 17.44 16.16
C LYS A 13 2.27 17.52 16.06
N ALA A 14 1.59 16.58 16.72
CA ALA A 14 0.14 16.51 16.75
C ALA A 14 -0.37 16.70 18.17
N ASP A 15 -1.45 17.47 18.32
CA ASP A 15 -2.22 17.53 19.56
C ASP A 15 -2.92 16.18 19.82
N ASP A 16 -3.39 15.93 21.05
CA ASP A 16 -4.08 14.71 21.45
C ASP A 16 -5.31 14.42 20.58
N SER A 17 -6.08 15.46 20.24
CA SER A 17 -7.26 15.33 19.37
C SER A 17 -6.87 14.91 17.95
N GLN A 18 -5.78 15.49 17.42
CA GLN A 18 -5.25 15.16 16.10
C GLN A 18 -4.69 13.73 16.09
N SER A 19 -3.95 13.35 17.12
CA SER A 19 -3.38 12.00 17.28
C SER A 19 -4.47 10.92 17.32
N ARG A 20 -5.57 11.15 18.05
CA ARG A 20 -6.74 10.25 18.06
C ARG A 20 -7.39 10.13 16.69
N THR A 21 -7.50 11.24 15.96
CA THR A 21 -8.05 11.25 14.61
C THR A 21 -7.17 10.44 13.66
N ILE A 22 -5.86 10.66 13.70
CA ILE A 22 -4.87 9.93 12.89
C ILE A 22 -4.93 8.43 13.19
N ALA A 23 -4.97 8.05 14.47
CA ALA A 23 -5.06 6.65 14.89
C ALA A 23 -6.33 5.96 14.35
N LYS A 24 -7.49 6.64 14.39
CA LYS A 24 -8.75 6.11 13.82
C LYS A 24 -8.63 5.84 12.32
N LYS A 25 -8.03 6.78 11.56
CA LYS A 25 -7.82 6.62 10.11
C LYS A 25 -6.91 5.44 9.80
N PHE A 26 -5.78 5.31 10.50
CA PHE A 26 -4.85 4.21 10.31
C PHE A 26 -5.47 2.87 10.67
N GLU A 27 -6.24 2.81 11.75
CA GLU A 27 -6.93 1.58 12.16
C GLU A 27 -7.98 1.17 11.13
N TYR A 28 -8.76 2.12 10.61
CA TYR A 28 -9.71 1.83 9.55
C TYR A 28 -9.02 1.38 8.25
N GLY A 29 -7.93 2.04 7.87
CA GLY A 29 -7.09 1.60 6.75
C GLY A 29 -6.53 0.18 6.93
N ARG A 30 -6.15 -0.19 8.15
CA ARG A 30 -5.69 -1.55 8.50
C ARG A 30 -6.78 -2.58 8.25
N MET A 31 -7.99 -2.29 8.72
CA MET A 31 -9.13 -3.17 8.54
C MET A 31 -9.45 -3.37 7.06
N LEU A 32 -9.49 -2.29 6.27
CA LEU A 32 -9.73 -2.36 4.82
C LEU A 32 -8.64 -3.14 4.08
N TYR A 33 -7.37 -2.90 4.41
CA TYR A 33 -6.25 -3.65 3.83
C TYR A 33 -6.34 -5.14 4.15
N ASN A 34 -6.60 -5.49 5.41
CA ASN A 34 -6.67 -6.90 5.82
C ASN A 34 -7.88 -7.62 5.21
N ALA A 35 -9.03 -6.93 5.10
CA ALA A 35 -10.23 -7.47 4.46
C ALA A 35 -10.02 -7.74 2.96
N THR A 36 -9.41 -6.79 2.24
CA THR A 36 -9.09 -6.96 0.81
C THR A 36 -8.03 -8.03 0.59
N LEU A 37 -6.96 -8.05 1.39
CA LEU A 37 -5.93 -9.08 1.34
C LEU A 37 -6.52 -10.47 1.62
N GLY A 38 -7.37 -10.60 2.64
CA GLY A 38 -8.04 -11.87 2.97
C GLY A 38 -8.93 -12.36 1.84
N SER A 39 -9.72 -11.46 1.24
CA SER A 39 -10.59 -11.78 0.11
C SER A 39 -9.81 -12.24 -1.13
N GLY A 40 -8.67 -11.61 -1.41
CA GLY A 40 -7.77 -12.00 -2.50
C GLY A 40 -7.06 -13.34 -2.25
N LEU A 41 -6.60 -13.59 -1.02
CA LEU A 41 -5.99 -14.87 -0.64
C LEU A 41 -6.99 -16.03 -0.68
N GLY A 42 -8.25 -15.80 -0.30
CA GLY A 42 -9.32 -16.78 -0.41
C GLY A 42 -9.54 -17.20 -1.88
N ARG A 43 -9.71 -16.22 -2.77
CA ARG A 43 -9.82 -16.46 -4.22
C ARG A 43 -8.60 -17.16 -4.82
N LEU A 44 -7.38 -16.77 -4.42
CA LEU A 44 -6.17 -17.44 -4.86
C LEU A 44 -6.13 -18.91 -4.41
N THR A 45 -6.64 -19.21 -3.21
CA THR A 45 -6.72 -20.59 -2.72
C THR A 45 -7.72 -21.40 -3.53
N GLN A 46 -8.88 -20.83 -3.85
CA GLN A 46 -9.88 -21.45 -4.73
C GLN A 46 -9.32 -21.68 -6.14
N MET A 47 -8.62 -20.71 -6.72
CA MET A 47 -7.99 -20.85 -8.04
C MET A 47 -6.99 -22.00 -8.06
N ARG A 48 -6.20 -22.19 -6.99
CA ARG A 48 -5.23 -23.29 -6.90
C ARG A 48 -5.86 -24.68 -6.78
N GLN A 49 -7.12 -24.76 -6.37
CA GLN A 49 -7.89 -26.01 -6.32
C GLN A 49 -8.54 -26.34 -7.67
N ASP A 50 -8.63 -25.38 -8.60
CA ASP A 50 -9.22 -25.59 -9.92
C ASP A 50 -8.36 -26.56 -10.76
N PRO A 51 -8.94 -27.63 -11.35
CA PRO A 51 -8.23 -28.50 -12.29
C PRO A 51 -7.66 -27.75 -13.50
N GLU A 52 -8.31 -26.67 -13.96
CA GLU A 52 -7.79 -25.83 -15.06
C GLU A 52 -6.45 -25.18 -14.66
N TRP A 53 -6.29 -24.77 -13.40
CA TRP A 53 -5.05 -24.21 -12.89
C TRP A 53 -3.93 -25.27 -12.86
N ARG A 54 -4.25 -26.50 -12.46
CA ARG A 54 -3.28 -27.61 -12.47
C ARG A 54 -2.81 -27.91 -13.90
N ARG A 55 -3.73 -28.02 -14.86
CA ARG A 55 -3.42 -28.18 -16.29
C ARG A 55 -2.51 -27.08 -16.80
N ALA A 56 -2.81 -25.82 -16.47
CA ALA A 56 -1.98 -24.67 -16.86
C ALA A 56 -0.55 -24.72 -16.30
N CYS A 57 -0.37 -25.33 -15.12
CA CYS A 57 0.94 -25.50 -14.51
C CYS A 57 1.77 -26.59 -15.20
N GLU A 58 1.13 -27.63 -15.74
CA GLU A 58 1.75 -28.74 -16.48
C GLU A 58 2.14 -28.34 -17.92
N MET A 59 1.46 -27.34 -18.50
CA MET A 59 1.78 -26.83 -19.83
C MET A 59 3.20 -26.21 -19.91
N SER A 60 3.85 -26.41 -21.04
CA SER A 60 5.11 -25.75 -21.38
C SER A 60 4.97 -24.22 -21.42
N LYS A 61 6.09 -23.52 -21.27
CA LYS A 61 6.09 -22.05 -21.33
C LYS A 61 5.73 -21.60 -22.75
N GLY A 62 4.62 -20.88 -22.91
CA GLY A 62 4.14 -20.45 -24.22
C GLY A 62 3.00 -19.43 -24.13
N LYS A 63 2.54 -18.96 -25.30
CA LYS A 63 1.44 -17.98 -25.41
C LYS A 63 0.12 -18.54 -24.85
N GLU A 64 -0.20 -19.79 -25.16
CA GLU A 64 -1.42 -20.47 -24.71
C GLU A 64 -1.50 -20.59 -23.20
N ARG A 65 -0.40 -20.98 -22.55
CA ARG A 65 -0.28 -21.01 -21.09
C ARG A 65 -0.57 -19.65 -20.46
N ASN A 66 -0.01 -18.58 -21.02
CA ASN A 66 -0.23 -17.23 -20.50
C ASN A 66 -1.69 -16.78 -20.67
N GLU A 67 -2.33 -17.13 -21.78
CA GLU A 67 -3.74 -16.80 -22.02
C GLU A 67 -4.67 -17.54 -21.06
N LEU A 68 -4.38 -18.82 -20.79
CA LEU A 68 -5.10 -19.61 -19.80
C LEU A 68 -4.98 -18.99 -18.40
N PHE A 69 -3.77 -18.58 -17.98
CA PHE A 69 -3.59 -17.86 -16.71
C PHE A 69 -4.33 -16.51 -16.67
N ARG A 70 -4.37 -15.75 -17.78
CA ARG A 70 -5.17 -14.51 -17.85
C ARG A 70 -6.67 -14.80 -17.70
N ARG A 71 -7.16 -15.86 -18.34
CA ARG A 71 -8.55 -16.30 -18.22
C ARG A 71 -8.88 -16.69 -16.78
N LEU A 72 -8.01 -17.46 -16.12
CA LEU A 72 -8.18 -17.83 -14.72
C LEU A 72 -8.14 -16.61 -13.79
N ASN A 73 -7.22 -15.69 -13.99
CA ASN A 73 -7.16 -14.45 -13.20
C ASN A 73 -8.44 -13.62 -13.34
N ARG A 74 -9.04 -13.55 -14.54
CA ARG A 74 -10.34 -12.89 -14.74
C ARG A 74 -11.48 -13.66 -14.06
N LYS A 75 -11.54 -14.98 -14.25
CA LYS A 75 -12.55 -15.87 -13.64
C LYS A 75 -12.58 -15.75 -12.11
N TYR A 76 -11.40 -15.74 -11.48
CA TYR A 76 -11.26 -15.66 -10.02
C TYR A 76 -11.14 -14.23 -9.49
N ARG A 77 -11.30 -13.21 -10.32
CA ARG A 77 -11.21 -11.79 -9.92
C ARG A 77 -9.90 -11.44 -9.19
N LEU A 78 -8.79 -11.86 -9.78
CA LEU A 78 -7.41 -11.64 -9.30
C LEU A 78 -6.70 -10.57 -10.15
N THR A 79 -7.43 -9.53 -10.56
CA THR A 79 -6.87 -8.36 -11.24
C THR A 79 -6.77 -7.17 -10.29
N GLU A 80 -5.89 -6.21 -10.56
CA GLU A 80 -5.79 -5.00 -9.73
C GLU A 80 -7.13 -4.25 -9.65
N TYR A 81 -7.85 -4.17 -10.77
CA TYR A 81 -9.18 -3.56 -10.85
C TYR A 81 -10.19 -4.22 -9.90
N ASP A 82 -10.17 -5.55 -9.80
CA ASP A 82 -11.04 -6.27 -8.86
C ASP A 82 -10.74 -5.89 -7.40
N PHE A 83 -9.47 -5.73 -7.04
CA PHE A 83 -9.08 -5.30 -5.69
C PHE A 83 -9.55 -3.87 -5.40
N HIS A 84 -9.55 -2.98 -6.39
CA HIS A 84 -10.17 -1.65 -6.26
C HIS A 84 -11.67 -1.73 -6.05
N ALA A 85 -12.37 -2.61 -6.78
CA ALA A 85 -13.81 -2.83 -6.57
C ALA A 85 -14.10 -3.41 -5.18
N ASP A 86 -13.26 -4.33 -4.70
CA ASP A 86 -13.44 -4.95 -3.37
C ASP A 86 -13.24 -3.93 -2.24
N ILE A 87 -12.20 -3.08 -2.32
CA ILE A 87 -12.00 -2.07 -1.29
C ILE A 87 -13.12 -1.03 -1.29
N ALA A 88 -13.64 -0.68 -2.46
CA ALA A 88 -14.80 0.20 -2.58
C ALA A 88 -16.03 -0.44 -1.92
N ARG A 89 -16.29 -1.73 -2.15
CA ARG A 89 -17.37 -2.48 -1.49
C ARG A 89 -17.19 -2.56 0.02
N HIS A 90 -15.98 -2.85 0.52
CA HIS A 90 -15.72 -2.89 1.96
C HIS A 90 -15.89 -1.52 2.62
N ARG A 91 -15.49 -0.45 1.92
CA ARG A 91 -15.70 0.92 2.35
C ARG A 91 -17.17 1.32 2.34
N GLU A 92 -17.93 0.87 1.36
CA GLU A 92 -19.39 1.10 1.26
C GLU A 92 -20.15 0.39 2.38
N GLY A 93 -19.81 -0.87 2.65
CA GLY A 93 -20.41 -1.66 3.73
C GLY A 93 -20.06 -1.15 5.13
N THR A 94 -19.02 -0.34 5.27
CA THR A 94 -18.67 0.29 6.53
C THR A 94 -19.25 1.71 6.59
N LYS A 95 -20.05 2.03 7.61
CA LYS A 95 -20.58 3.39 7.85
C LYS A 95 -19.51 4.44 8.22
N ARG A 96 -18.23 4.21 7.86
CA ARG A 96 -17.03 5.00 8.22
C ARG A 96 -16.34 5.63 6.99
N LYS A 97 -17.09 5.92 5.94
CA LYS A 97 -16.56 6.47 4.66
C LYS A 97 -15.77 7.77 4.81
N SER A 98 -16.12 8.60 5.79
CA SER A 98 -15.49 9.90 6.07
C SER A 98 -14.09 9.76 6.66
N GLU A 99 -13.74 8.60 7.21
CA GLU A 99 -12.45 8.42 7.89
C GLU A 99 -11.30 8.20 6.90
N LEU A 100 -11.56 7.57 5.75
CA LEU A 100 -10.55 7.32 4.73
C LEU A 100 -11.03 7.76 3.35
N GLY A 101 -10.24 8.62 2.71
CA GLY A 101 -10.48 9.08 1.35
C GLY A 101 -10.35 7.94 0.33
N ILE A 102 -10.94 8.17 -0.85
CA ILE A 102 -10.98 7.16 -1.91
C ILE A 102 -9.60 6.89 -2.50
N ASN A 103 -8.75 7.92 -2.59
CA ASN A 103 -7.40 7.80 -3.15
C ASN A 103 -6.50 6.95 -2.25
N GLU A 104 -6.58 7.13 -0.93
CA GLU A 104 -5.88 6.32 0.06
C GLU A 104 -6.36 4.88 0.04
N ALA A 105 -7.68 4.67 -0.03
CA ALA A 105 -8.27 3.34 -0.17
C ALA A 105 -7.77 2.64 -1.44
N GLN A 106 -7.72 3.33 -2.58
CA GLN A 106 -7.18 2.76 -3.81
C GLN A 106 -5.70 2.37 -3.68
N LYS A 107 -4.87 3.18 -3.02
CA LYS A 107 -3.47 2.81 -2.75
C LYS A 107 -3.34 1.57 -1.87
N LEU A 108 -4.22 1.40 -0.89
CA LEU A 108 -4.27 0.18 -0.08
C LEU A 108 -4.64 -1.04 -0.93
N ALA A 109 -5.58 -0.91 -1.87
CA ALA A 109 -5.93 -1.98 -2.81
C ALA A 109 -4.75 -2.37 -3.69
N THR A 110 -4.04 -1.41 -4.30
CA THR A 110 -2.81 -1.67 -5.08
C THR A 110 -1.74 -2.36 -4.24
N GLN A 111 -1.55 -1.96 -2.98
CA GLN A 111 -0.62 -2.63 -2.07
C GLN A 111 -1.02 -4.07 -1.75
N ALA A 112 -2.31 -4.32 -1.52
CA ALA A 112 -2.83 -5.67 -1.27
C ALA A 112 -2.66 -6.55 -2.51
N PHE A 113 -3.02 -6.05 -3.69
CA PHE A 113 -2.81 -6.72 -4.98
C PHE A 113 -1.33 -7.03 -5.20
N SER A 114 -0.43 -6.08 -5.00
CA SER A 114 1.01 -6.29 -5.15
C SER A 114 1.53 -7.40 -4.22
N ALA A 115 1.05 -7.45 -2.98
CA ALA A 115 1.41 -8.50 -2.03
C ALA A 115 0.91 -9.88 -2.47
N VAL A 116 -0.32 -9.97 -2.97
CA VAL A 116 -0.89 -11.22 -3.51
C VAL A 116 -0.18 -11.66 -4.78
N SER A 117 0.06 -10.73 -5.71
CA SER A 117 0.77 -10.97 -6.97
C SER A 117 2.19 -11.49 -6.73
N ARG A 118 2.95 -10.89 -5.81
CA ARG A 118 4.29 -11.39 -5.44
C ARG A 118 4.24 -12.83 -4.93
N TYR A 119 3.24 -13.16 -4.13
CA TYR A 119 3.05 -14.53 -3.64
C TYR A 119 2.58 -15.49 -4.73
N MET A 120 1.74 -15.03 -5.66
CA MET A 120 1.29 -15.81 -6.81
C MET A 120 2.45 -16.17 -7.73
N TYR A 121 3.34 -15.22 -8.03
CA TYR A 121 4.50 -15.40 -8.89
C TYR A 121 5.74 -15.96 -8.17
N LYS A 122 5.61 -16.46 -6.93
CA LYS A 122 6.71 -16.99 -6.11
C LYS A 122 7.90 -16.02 -5.94
N GLN A 123 7.66 -14.72 -6.03
CA GLN A 123 8.66 -13.65 -5.78
C GLN A 123 8.75 -13.27 -4.29
N GLY A 124 8.01 -13.96 -3.43
CA GLY A 124 7.97 -13.75 -1.99
C GLY A 124 7.10 -14.77 -1.26
N GLY A 125 7.22 -14.80 0.06
CA GLY A 125 6.40 -15.65 0.93
C GLY A 125 4.94 -15.21 1.02
N ARG A 126 4.12 -16.02 1.71
CA ARG A 126 2.70 -15.70 1.93
C ARG A 126 2.56 -14.36 2.69
N PRO A 127 1.78 -13.39 2.16
CA PRO A 127 1.60 -12.12 2.82
C PRO A 127 0.84 -12.30 4.13
N ARG A 128 1.24 -11.55 5.15
CA ARG A 128 0.63 -11.57 6.49
C ARG A 128 -0.27 -10.36 6.66
N PHE A 129 -1.33 -10.52 7.45
CA PHE A 129 -2.17 -9.39 7.85
C PHE A 129 -1.37 -8.37 8.66
N LYS A 130 -1.73 -7.09 8.50
CA LYS A 130 -1.15 -5.99 9.24
C LYS A 130 -1.70 -5.99 10.67
N SER A 131 -0.78 -6.08 11.62
CA SER A 131 -1.06 -5.94 13.05
C SER A 131 -1.10 -4.47 13.45
N PHE A 132 -1.83 -4.16 14.52
CA PHE A 132 -1.88 -2.82 15.11
C PHE A 132 -0.49 -2.22 15.37
N LYS A 133 0.44 -3.01 15.93
CA LYS A 133 1.80 -2.57 16.29
C LYS A 133 2.73 -2.20 15.13
N ARG A 134 2.47 -2.70 13.91
CA ARG A 134 3.39 -2.51 12.75
C ARG A 134 3.03 -1.29 11.89
N GLY A 135 1.92 -0.61 12.20
CA GLY A 135 1.42 0.53 11.44
C GLY A 135 1.03 0.20 9.99
N LEU A 136 0.36 1.14 9.32
CA LEU A 136 0.25 1.14 7.87
C LEU A 136 1.12 2.24 7.30
N HIS A 137 1.73 1.92 6.17
CA HIS A 137 2.46 2.88 5.37
C HIS A 137 1.66 3.17 4.10
N ILE A 138 0.98 4.32 4.10
CA ILE A 138 0.18 4.78 2.97
C ILE A 138 0.87 6.01 2.39
N ARG A 139 1.27 5.92 1.12
CA ARG A 139 1.79 7.08 0.37
C ARG A 139 0.74 7.52 -0.64
N CYS A 140 0.16 8.69 -0.42
CA CYS A 140 -0.71 9.36 -1.38
C CYS A 140 -0.06 10.67 -1.84
N HIS A 141 0.04 10.85 -3.17
CA HIS A 141 0.30 12.16 -3.76
C HIS A 141 -1.06 12.83 -3.94
N THR A 142 -1.63 13.30 -2.85
CA THR A 142 -2.78 14.20 -2.89
C THR A 142 -2.29 15.55 -2.43
N ASN A 143 -2.70 16.63 -3.12
CA ASN A 143 -2.59 17.97 -2.58
C ASN A 143 -3.25 17.95 -1.19
N PHE A 144 -2.44 17.98 -0.15
CA PHE A 144 -2.88 17.79 1.22
C PHE A 144 -3.54 19.08 1.71
N ARG A 145 -4.74 19.38 1.20
CA ARG A 145 -5.58 20.45 1.76
C ARG A 145 -6.34 19.84 2.94
N HIS A 146 -5.68 19.81 4.10
CA HIS A 146 -6.25 19.29 5.32
C HIS A 146 -7.26 20.29 5.93
N PRO A 147 -8.36 19.81 6.55
CA PRO A 147 -9.29 20.66 7.32
C PRO A 147 -8.72 21.09 8.69
N PHE A 148 -7.58 20.52 9.09
CA PHE A 148 -6.76 21.03 10.18
C PHE A 148 -5.71 21.95 9.55
N ASN A 149 -5.62 23.21 9.99
CA ASN A 149 -4.65 24.22 9.55
C ASN A 149 -3.17 23.78 9.74
N LEU A 150 -2.75 22.73 9.05
CA LEU A 150 -1.37 22.34 8.86
C LEU A 150 -0.99 22.89 7.49
N SER A 151 -0.60 24.17 7.46
CA SER A 151 0.02 24.76 6.28
C SER A 151 1.51 24.38 6.29
N TRP A 152 1.97 23.77 5.20
CA TRP A 152 3.39 23.71 4.91
C TRP A 152 3.69 24.90 3.99
N SER A 153 4.06 26.06 4.57
CA SER A 153 4.56 27.16 3.76
C SER A 153 6.02 26.83 3.41
N GLY A 154 6.26 26.44 2.17
CA GLY A 154 7.61 26.20 1.63
C GLY A 154 8.42 27.50 1.52
N LYS A 155 8.72 28.15 2.65
CA LYS A 155 9.61 29.29 2.72
C LYS A 155 10.75 28.97 3.70
N THR A 156 11.93 28.82 3.08
CA THR A 156 13.27 28.94 3.65
C THR A 156 13.61 28.06 4.86
N CYS A 157 14.16 26.87 4.60
CA CYS A 157 15.14 26.29 5.52
C CYS A 157 16.47 27.02 5.29
N ASP A 158 16.79 27.99 6.14
CA ASP A 158 18.16 28.50 6.23
C ASP A 158 19.04 27.38 6.78
N ILE A 159 19.76 26.71 5.88
CA ILE A 159 20.78 25.74 6.26
C ILE A 159 22.01 26.53 6.73
N ARG A 160 22.06 26.90 8.01
CA ARG A 160 23.31 27.37 8.61
C ARG A 160 24.24 26.17 8.77
N ARG A 161 25.21 26.02 7.86
CA ARG A 161 26.35 25.11 8.03
C ARG A 161 27.11 25.51 9.30
N SER A 162 26.99 24.72 10.36
CA SER A 162 27.95 24.72 11.46
C SER A 162 29.23 24.08 10.95
N SER A 163 30.21 24.89 10.54
CA SER A 163 31.58 24.43 10.31
C SER A 163 32.24 24.16 11.67
N LYS A 164 32.15 22.91 12.15
CA LYS A 164 33.21 22.37 13.00
C LYS A 164 34.26 21.78 12.08
N THR A 165 35.22 22.61 11.66
CA THR A 165 36.45 22.14 11.04
C THR A 165 37.43 21.86 12.16
N THR A 166 37.54 20.58 12.52
CA THR A 166 38.74 20.02 13.12
C THR A 166 39.90 20.29 12.15
N SER A 167 40.86 21.12 12.55
CA SER A 167 42.16 21.20 11.87
C SER A 167 43.19 20.43 12.69
N GLN A 168 43.96 19.63 11.97
CA GLN A 168 44.96 18.67 12.42
C GLN A 168 46.35 19.33 12.68
N ARG A 169 47.16 18.56 13.42
CA ARG A 169 48.62 18.27 13.26
C ARG A 169 49.68 19.05 14.06
N ALA A 170 50.64 18.21 14.51
CA ALA A 170 52.09 18.42 14.74
C ALA A 170 52.54 19.01 16.07
N CYS A 171 52.86 18.16 17.06
CA CYS A 171 54.18 17.54 17.29
C CYS A 171 53.97 16.27 18.14
#